data_AF-A0A453QQ92-F1
#
_entry.id   AF-A0A453QQ92-F1
#
_cell.length_a   1.000
_cell.length_b   1.000
_cell.length_c   1.000
_cell.angle_alpha   90.00
_cell.angle_beta   90.00
_cell.angle_gamma   90.00
#
_symmetry.space_group_name_H-M   'P 1'
#
loop_
_entity.id
_entity.type
_entity.pdbx_description
1 polymer ?
#
loop_
_entity_poly.entity_id
_entity_poly.type
_entity_poly.pdbx_seq_one_letter_code
_entity_poly.pdbx_strand_id
1 'polypeptide(L)'
;LRRWILTDAASSGSGLQPLALALNKRLADDAGKSNKNLVFSPLSIYAALSLVAAGARERTLAEMLGVLGARSRDDLAGSVRALAEQALADQSWAGGPHVSFDRDGLSQLSDRIAADPDFLREHLPTSTVLVGDFRLPKFKLAFDTELTGVLQDLGLKDAFDPGKADFTDMAEGTFRPLALEEVLHKAVIEVNEEGTEAAAVTAALMFGCASDYPPQCVDFVADHPFAFFVMEEASGAIMFAGHVLDPSS
;
A
#
# COMPACT_ATOMS: atom_id res chain seq x y z
N LEU A 1 21.55 7.19 -25.64
CA LEU A 1 20.41 6.43 -26.19
C LEU A 1 20.26 5.11 -25.43
N ARG A 2 19.79 5.17 -24.17
CA ARG A 2 19.32 3.98 -23.45
C ARG A 2 17.80 4.02 -23.48
N ARG A 3 17.27 3.20 -24.38
CA ARG A 3 15.85 2.94 -24.55
C ARG A 3 15.44 2.07 -23.36
N TRP A 4 14.88 2.68 -22.32
CA TRP A 4 14.09 1.94 -21.34
C TRP A 4 12.82 1.52 -22.07
N ILE A 5 12.92 0.36 -22.71
CA ILE A 5 11.73 -0.44 -22.98
C ILE A 5 11.24 -0.77 -21.59
N LEU A 6 10.10 -0.19 -21.20
CA LEU A 6 9.27 -0.73 -20.14
C LEU A 6 9.04 -2.17 -20.54
N THR A 7 9.88 -3.05 -20.02
CA THR A 7 9.67 -4.48 -20.12
C THR A 7 8.29 -4.72 -19.55
N ASP A 8 7.52 -5.51 -20.26
CA ASP A 8 6.16 -5.97 -20.00
C ASP A 8 6.07 -6.78 -18.68
N ALA A 9 6.57 -6.18 -17.59
CA ALA A 9 6.78 -6.78 -16.28
C ALA A 9 5.66 -6.32 -15.36
N ALA A 10 4.43 -6.64 -15.76
CA ALA A 10 3.25 -6.44 -14.96
C ALA A 10 2.11 -7.27 -15.55
N SER A 11 2.16 -8.59 -15.32
CA SER A 11 0.92 -9.34 -15.09
C SER A 11 0.29 -8.94 -13.74
N SER A 12 0.40 -7.67 -13.33
CA SER A 12 0.25 -7.14 -11.96
C SER A 12 -1.21 -6.88 -11.60
N GLY A 13 -2.07 -7.87 -11.86
CA GLY A 13 -3.49 -7.86 -11.53
C GLY A 13 -3.91 -8.90 -10.48
N SER A 14 -2.97 -9.63 -9.87
CA SER A 14 -3.28 -10.60 -8.80
C SER A 14 -2.53 -10.28 -7.51
N GLY A 15 -3.17 -10.57 -6.37
CA GLY A 15 -2.49 -10.63 -5.08
C GLY A 15 -2.61 -9.39 -4.20
N LEU A 16 -1.73 -8.42 -4.36
CA LEU A 16 -1.48 -7.41 -3.31
C LEU A 16 -2.25 -6.09 -3.52
N GLN A 17 -2.24 -5.56 -4.74
CA GLN A 17 -2.79 -4.23 -5.03
C GLN A 17 -4.32 -4.15 -4.80
N PRO A 18 -5.14 -5.11 -5.27
CA PRO A 18 -6.58 -5.10 -4.96
C PRO A 18 -6.86 -5.14 -3.45
N LEU A 19 -6.11 -5.95 -2.70
CA LEU A 19 -6.24 -6.01 -1.24
C LEU A 19 -5.86 -4.67 -0.61
N ALA A 20 -4.75 -4.06 -1.04
CA ALA A 20 -4.29 -2.77 -0.54
C ALA A 20 -5.34 -1.67 -0.71
N LEU A 21 -5.97 -1.59 -1.88
CA LEU A 21 -7.02 -0.61 -2.18
C LEU A 21 -8.30 -0.88 -1.39
N ALA A 22 -8.70 -2.15 -1.27
CA ALA A 22 -9.86 -2.54 -0.47
C ALA A 22 -9.69 -2.22 1.02
N LEU A 23 -8.50 -2.51 1.58
CA LEU A 23 -8.13 -2.14 2.94
C LEU A 23 -8.08 -0.62 3.11
N ASN A 24 -7.50 0.11 2.16
CA ASN A 24 -7.42 1.57 2.21
C ASN A 24 -8.81 2.18 2.34
N LYS A 25 -9.77 1.73 1.50
CA LYS A 25 -11.14 2.23 1.55
C LYS A 25 -11.79 2.01 2.93
N ARG A 26 -11.74 0.77 3.42
CA ARG A 26 -12.40 0.41 4.69
C ARG A 26 -11.79 1.11 5.89
N LEU A 27 -10.45 1.13 5.96
CA LEU A 27 -9.73 1.78 7.05
C LEU A 27 -9.87 3.30 7.00
N ALA A 28 -9.91 3.90 5.81
CA ALA A 28 -10.16 5.33 5.65
C ALA A 28 -11.57 5.73 6.12
N ASP A 29 -12.59 4.93 5.82
CA ASP A 29 -13.97 5.18 6.27
C ASP A 29 -14.06 5.18 7.82
N ASP A 30 -13.32 4.29 8.49
CA ASP A 30 -13.30 4.20 9.95
C ASP A 30 -12.41 5.27 10.60
N ALA A 31 -11.27 5.58 9.98
CA ALA A 31 -10.39 6.67 10.41
C ALA A 31 -11.09 8.05 10.29
N GLY A 32 -11.85 8.26 9.21
CA GLY A 32 -12.62 9.49 8.99
C GLY A 32 -13.69 9.72 10.07
N LYS A 33 -14.35 8.66 10.54
CA LYS A 33 -15.32 8.74 11.67
C LYS A 33 -14.66 9.12 12.99
N SER A 34 -13.40 8.73 13.18
CA SER A 34 -12.66 8.92 14.43
C SER A 34 -11.71 10.13 14.41
N ASN A 35 -11.61 10.83 13.28
CA ASN A 35 -10.68 11.93 13.02
C ASN A 35 -9.23 11.61 13.43
N LYS A 36 -8.75 10.42 13.06
CA LYS A 36 -7.40 9.94 13.35
C LYS A 36 -6.58 9.77 12.07
N ASN A 37 -5.29 10.08 12.15
CA ASN A 37 -4.33 9.70 11.13
C ASN A 37 -4.23 8.16 11.06
N LEU A 38 -4.08 7.64 9.84
CA LEU A 38 -4.05 6.21 9.54
C LEU A 38 -2.73 5.87 8.87
N VAL A 39 -2.15 4.73 9.23
CA VAL A 39 -1.10 4.07 8.43
C VAL A 39 -1.23 2.56 8.54
N PHE A 40 -1.04 1.84 7.44
CA PHE A 40 -0.98 0.39 7.45
C PHE A 40 -0.04 -0.13 6.36
N SER A 41 0.36 -1.40 6.46
CA SER A 41 1.23 -2.05 5.46
C SER A 41 0.46 -3.18 4.78
N PRO A 42 -0.06 -2.95 3.56
CA PRO A 42 -0.72 -4.00 2.79
C PRO A 42 0.18 -5.22 2.61
N LEU A 43 1.48 -5.00 2.35
CA LEU A 43 2.45 -6.07 2.17
C LEU A 43 2.53 -6.98 3.41
N SER A 44 2.62 -6.40 4.61
CA SER A 44 2.73 -7.18 5.84
C SER A 44 1.46 -8.00 6.10
N ILE A 45 0.28 -7.40 5.89
CA ILE A 45 -1.01 -8.08 6.05
C ILE A 45 -1.13 -9.22 5.03
N TYR A 46 -0.79 -8.95 3.77
CA TYR A 46 -0.82 -9.93 2.69
C TYR A 46 0.09 -11.12 2.98
N ALA A 47 1.33 -10.88 3.41
CA ALA A 47 2.29 -11.94 3.73
C ALA A 47 1.80 -12.81 4.90
N ALA A 48 1.30 -12.21 5.97
CA ALA A 48 0.78 -12.94 7.13
C ALA A 48 -0.43 -13.81 6.76
N LEU A 49 -1.41 -13.25 6.06
CA LEU A 49 -2.58 -14.00 5.60
C LEU A 49 -2.20 -15.09 4.59
N SER A 50 -1.17 -14.88 3.78
CA SER A 50 -0.68 -15.91 2.86
C SER A 50 -0.09 -17.13 3.57
N LEU A 51 0.65 -16.91 4.65
CA LEU A 51 1.17 -17.98 5.49
C LEU A 51 0.04 -18.77 6.16
N VAL A 52 -0.98 -18.07 6.64
CA VAL A 52 -2.17 -18.70 7.23
C VAL A 52 -2.95 -19.49 6.16
N ALA A 53 -3.09 -18.95 4.95
CA ALA A 53 -3.77 -19.62 3.83
C ALA A 53 -3.09 -20.92 3.39
N ALA A 54 -1.76 -21.02 3.53
CA ALA A 54 -1.04 -22.26 3.23
C ALA A 54 -1.53 -23.45 4.08
N GLY A 55 -2.05 -23.16 5.28
CA GLY A 55 -2.60 -24.13 6.20
C GLY A 55 -4.13 -24.32 6.13
N ALA A 56 -4.84 -23.52 5.33
CA ALA A 56 -6.29 -23.54 5.23
C ALA A 56 -6.77 -24.48 4.12
N ARG A 57 -7.88 -25.23 4.28
CA ARG A 57 -8.44 -26.10 3.24
C ARG A 57 -9.85 -25.70 2.82
N GLU A 58 -10.30 -26.32 1.73
CA GLU A 58 -11.68 -26.27 1.24
C GLU A 58 -12.23 -24.83 1.15
N ARG A 59 -13.35 -24.58 1.81
CA ARG A 59 -14.04 -23.29 1.79
C ARG A 59 -13.25 -22.19 2.51
N THR A 60 -12.56 -22.53 3.60
CA THR A 60 -11.69 -21.58 4.32
C THR A 60 -10.58 -21.07 3.39
N LEU A 61 -9.94 -21.99 2.65
CA LEU A 61 -8.95 -21.62 1.65
C LEU A 61 -9.54 -20.76 0.53
N ALA A 62 -10.72 -21.12 0.02
CA ALA A 62 -11.37 -20.39 -1.06
C ALA A 62 -11.67 -18.93 -0.67
N GLU A 63 -12.14 -18.69 0.56
CA GLU A 63 -12.36 -17.34 1.08
C GLU A 63 -11.05 -16.56 1.25
N MET A 64 -10.00 -17.20 1.77
CA MET A 64 -8.68 -16.58 1.90
C MET A 64 -8.09 -16.20 0.54
N LEU A 65 -8.15 -17.10 -0.44
CA LEU A 65 -7.71 -16.83 -1.81
C LEU A 65 -8.52 -15.69 -2.45
N GLY A 66 -9.84 -15.64 -2.20
CA GLY A 66 -10.71 -14.57 -2.64
C GLY A 66 -10.29 -13.20 -2.10
N VAL A 67 -10.05 -13.09 -0.79
CA VAL A 67 -9.58 -11.85 -0.14
C VAL A 67 -8.18 -11.47 -0.61
N LEU A 68 -7.30 -12.46 -0.77
CA LEU A 68 -5.93 -12.27 -1.26
C LEU A 68 -5.84 -12.09 -2.78
N GLY A 69 -6.96 -12.07 -3.51
CA GLY A 69 -6.96 -11.92 -4.96
C GLY A 69 -6.09 -12.94 -5.69
N ALA A 70 -6.00 -14.17 -5.17
CA ALA A 70 -5.16 -15.25 -5.69
C ALA A 70 -6.03 -16.40 -6.22
N ARG A 71 -5.56 -17.10 -7.25
CA ARG A 71 -6.32 -18.21 -7.87
C ARG A 71 -6.06 -19.55 -7.21
N SER A 72 -4.89 -19.71 -6.58
CA SER A 72 -4.46 -20.93 -5.92
C SER A 72 -3.37 -20.64 -4.88
N ARG A 73 -3.06 -21.63 -4.04
CA ARG A 73 -1.90 -21.55 -3.12
C ARG A 73 -0.58 -21.33 -3.86
N ASP A 74 -0.42 -21.93 -5.03
CA ASP A 74 0.80 -21.77 -5.85
C ASP A 74 0.91 -20.36 -6.43
N ASP A 75 -0.21 -19.78 -6.89
CA ASP A 75 -0.31 -18.38 -7.34
C ASP A 75 0.09 -17.45 -6.19
N LEU A 76 -0.44 -17.69 -5.00
CA LEU A 76 -0.16 -16.93 -3.78
C LEU A 76 1.32 -17.03 -3.36
N ALA A 77 1.87 -18.25 -3.32
CA ALA A 77 3.28 -18.47 -3.01
C ALA A 77 4.20 -17.81 -4.06
N GLY A 78 3.80 -17.84 -5.33
CA GLY A 78 4.45 -17.14 -6.42
C GLY A 78 4.47 -15.63 -6.20
N SER A 79 3.32 -15.03 -5.84
CA SER A 79 3.21 -13.60 -5.52
C SER A 79 4.08 -13.21 -4.33
N VAL A 80 4.04 -13.96 -3.22
CA VAL A 80 4.87 -13.68 -2.03
C VAL A 80 6.35 -13.78 -2.37
N ARG A 81 6.74 -14.77 -3.18
CA ARG A 81 8.13 -14.93 -3.61
C ARG A 81 8.58 -13.78 -4.51
N ALA A 82 7.77 -13.38 -5.49
CA ALA A 82 8.08 -12.23 -6.35
C ALA A 82 8.23 -10.95 -5.53
N LEU A 83 7.32 -10.72 -4.58
CA LEU A 83 7.42 -9.60 -3.64
C LEU A 83 8.69 -9.69 -2.80
N ALA A 84 9.05 -10.86 -2.26
CA ALA A 84 10.29 -11.02 -1.50
C ALA A 84 11.54 -10.76 -2.35
N GLU A 85 11.56 -11.22 -3.60
CA GLU A 85 12.67 -11.01 -4.53
C GLU A 85 12.81 -9.55 -4.97
N GLN A 86 11.72 -8.78 -5.01
CA GLN A 86 11.73 -7.37 -5.45
C GLN A 86 11.85 -6.40 -4.27
N ALA A 87 11.00 -6.57 -3.25
CA ALA A 87 10.94 -5.71 -2.06
C ALA A 87 12.16 -5.81 -1.14
N LEU A 88 12.77 -7.00 -1.02
CA LEU A 88 13.87 -7.26 -0.08
C LEU A 88 15.25 -7.28 -0.75
N ALA A 89 15.32 -7.38 -2.09
CA ALA A 89 16.59 -7.34 -2.81
C ALA A 89 17.07 -5.90 -3.04
N ASP A 90 16.15 -4.95 -3.23
CA ASP A 90 16.50 -3.55 -3.32
C ASP A 90 16.72 -2.98 -1.91
N GLN A 91 17.99 -2.91 -1.49
CA GLN A 91 18.44 -2.01 -0.43
C GLN A 91 18.39 -0.53 -0.86
N SER A 92 17.81 -0.26 -2.04
CA SER A 92 17.65 1.06 -2.62
C SER A 92 16.21 1.52 -2.42
N TRP A 93 16.04 2.41 -1.44
CA TRP A 93 14.83 3.15 -1.09
C TRP A 93 14.28 4.09 -2.20
N ALA A 94 14.58 3.84 -3.47
CA ALA A 94 14.38 4.78 -4.59
C ALA A 94 12.91 5.20 -4.83
N GLY A 95 11.93 4.42 -4.35
CA GLY A 95 10.52 4.79 -4.33
C GLY A 95 10.19 5.61 -3.09
N GLY A 96 10.29 6.94 -3.19
CA GLY A 96 9.83 7.85 -2.14
C GLY A 96 8.30 7.77 -1.92
N PRO A 97 7.79 8.27 -0.78
CA PRO A 97 6.34 8.35 -0.55
C PRO A 97 5.66 9.21 -1.63
N HIS A 98 4.69 8.64 -2.32
CA HIS A 98 3.80 9.34 -3.22
C HIS A 98 2.67 9.96 -2.42
N VAL A 99 2.47 11.27 -2.53
CA VAL A 99 1.46 12.01 -1.77
C VAL A 99 0.42 12.57 -2.74
N SER A 100 -0.85 12.31 -2.44
CA SER A 100 -1.99 12.79 -3.21
C SER A 100 -2.86 13.68 -2.33
N PHE A 101 -3.26 14.82 -2.88
CA PHE A 101 -4.07 15.82 -2.19
C PHE A 101 -5.48 15.87 -2.75
N ASP A 102 -6.44 16.17 -1.87
CA ASP A 102 -7.72 16.75 -2.24
C ASP A 102 -8.04 17.87 -1.25
N ARG A 103 -8.17 19.11 -1.75
CA ARG A 103 -8.32 20.31 -0.91
C ARG A 103 -9.60 20.29 -0.07
N ASP A 104 -10.61 19.52 -0.46
CA ASP A 104 -11.90 19.45 0.25
C ASP A 104 -12.53 18.02 0.25
N GLY A 105 -11.78 16.96 -0.08
CA GLY A 105 -12.41 15.67 -0.43
C GLY A 105 -11.56 14.40 -0.28
N LEU A 106 -10.71 14.27 0.75
CA LEU A 106 -9.92 13.04 0.99
C LEU A 106 -10.74 11.74 0.92
N SER A 107 -12.02 11.78 1.32
CA SER A 107 -12.95 10.66 1.14
C SER A 107 -13.27 10.37 -0.34
N GLN A 108 -13.49 11.41 -1.16
CA GLN A 108 -13.71 11.29 -2.60
C GLN A 108 -12.45 10.80 -3.32
N LEU A 109 -11.28 11.24 -2.89
CA LEU A 109 -10.00 10.73 -3.37
C LEU A 109 -9.83 9.24 -3.04
N SER A 110 -10.16 8.83 -1.81
CA SER A 110 -10.16 7.41 -1.41
C SER A 110 -11.12 6.58 -2.27
N ASP A 111 -12.32 7.11 -2.55
CA ASP A 111 -13.28 6.45 -3.43
C ASP A 111 -12.76 6.30 -4.87
N ARG A 112 -12.07 7.30 -5.41
CA ARG A 112 -11.45 7.25 -6.75
C ARG A 112 -10.32 6.24 -6.81
N ILE A 113 -9.43 6.25 -5.82
CA ILE A 113 -8.32 5.29 -5.69
C ILE A 113 -8.85 3.86 -5.58
N ALA A 114 -9.96 3.64 -4.87
CA ALA A 114 -10.56 2.32 -4.73
C ALA A 114 -11.38 1.88 -5.94
N ALA A 115 -11.94 2.81 -6.71
CA ALA A 115 -12.76 2.52 -7.89
C ALA A 115 -11.93 2.13 -9.12
N ASP A 116 -10.69 2.62 -9.20
CA ASP A 116 -9.80 2.42 -10.33
C ASP A 116 -8.44 1.90 -9.85
N PRO A 117 -8.13 0.61 -10.06
CA PRO A 117 -6.85 0.02 -9.68
C PRO A 117 -5.64 0.69 -10.32
N ASP A 118 -5.80 1.23 -11.54
CA ASP A 118 -4.71 1.87 -12.27
C ASP A 118 -4.55 3.34 -11.90
N PHE A 119 -5.47 3.90 -11.10
CA PHE A 119 -5.49 5.32 -10.71
C PHE A 119 -4.13 5.81 -10.21
N LEU A 120 -3.50 5.07 -9.29
CA LEU A 120 -2.19 5.46 -8.76
C LEU A 120 -1.14 5.50 -9.86
N ARG A 121 -1.07 4.47 -10.72
CA ARG A 121 -0.09 4.38 -11.82
C ARG A 121 -0.30 5.48 -12.85
N GLU A 122 -1.54 5.77 -13.20
CA GLU A 122 -1.89 6.83 -14.16
C GLU A 122 -1.59 8.24 -13.63
N HIS A 123 -1.62 8.41 -12.31
CA HIS A 123 -1.34 9.69 -11.65
C HIS A 123 0.09 9.77 -11.07
N LEU A 124 0.95 8.79 -11.37
CA LEU A 124 2.38 8.89 -11.08
C LEU A 124 3.02 9.92 -12.02
N PRO A 125 3.87 10.83 -11.50
CA PRO A 125 4.56 11.79 -12.34
C PRO A 125 5.48 11.07 -13.33
N THR A 126 5.18 11.19 -14.63
CA THR A 126 5.96 10.59 -15.72
C THR A 126 7.13 11.46 -16.18
N SER A 127 7.27 12.66 -15.60
CA SER A 127 8.35 13.59 -15.91
C SER A 127 8.76 14.40 -14.67
N THR A 128 10.04 14.76 -14.61
CA THR A 128 10.53 15.68 -13.58
C THR A 128 10.03 17.10 -13.88
N VAL A 129 9.38 17.71 -12.91
CA VAL A 129 8.97 19.12 -12.95
C VAL A 129 9.81 19.92 -11.97
N LEU A 130 10.07 21.19 -12.29
CA LEU A 130 10.72 22.09 -11.36
C LEU A 130 9.73 22.45 -10.25
N VAL A 131 10.06 22.08 -9.01
CA VAL A 131 9.25 22.39 -7.84
C VAL A 131 9.70 23.74 -7.28
N GLY A 132 8.72 24.58 -6.95
CA GLY A 132 8.93 25.88 -6.31
C GLY A 132 9.07 25.71 -4.80
N ASP A 133 8.05 26.15 -4.06
CA ASP A 133 7.93 25.86 -2.63
C ASP A 133 7.65 24.37 -2.43
N PHE A 134 8.52 23.68 -1.69
CA PHE A 134 8.34 22.28 -1.29
C PHE A 134 8.23 22.20 0.24
N ARG A 135 7.04 21.86 0.73
CA ARG A 135 6.74 21.68 2.14
C ARG A 135 5.98 20.37 2.35
N LEU A 136 6.65 19.40 2.93
CA LEU A 136 6.06 18.18 3.47
C LEU A 136 6.28 18.17 4.99
N PRO A 137 5.24 18.04 5.83
CA PRO A 137 5.41 18.02 7.27
C PRO A 137 6.23 16.78 7.68
N LYS A 138 7.08 16.96 8.68
CA LYS A 138 7.64 15.82 9.42
C LYS A 138 6.53 15.23 10.26
N PHE A 139 6.37 13.92 10.22
CA PHE A 139 5.38 13.26 11.06
C PHE A 139 5.85 11.86 11.44
N LYS A 140 5.34 11.40 12.58
CA LYS A 140 5.48 10.02 13.01
C LYS A 140 4.11 9.47 13.32
N LEU A 141 3.66 8.51 12.52
CA LEU A 141 2.40 7.83 12.75
C LEU A 141 2.69 6.43 13.27
N ALA A 142 2.05 6.09 14.39
CA ALA A 142 1.94 4.73 14.86
C ALA A 142 0.45 4.39 14.90
N PHE A 143 0.07 3.34 14.18
CA PHE A 143 -1.32 2.92 14.09
C PHE A 143 -1.41 1.43 14.41
N ASP A 144 -2.25 1.14 15.40
CA ASP A 144 -2.58 -0.20 15.86
C ASP A 144 -4.06 -0.42 15.55
N THR A 145 -4.38 -1.47 14.80
CA THR A 145 -5.76 -1.79 14.44
C THR A 145 -6.04 -3.28 14.49
N GLU A 146 -7.26 -3.58 14.89
CA GLU A 146 -7.89 -4.89 14.74
C GLU A 146 -8.51 -4.94 13.32
N LEU A 147 -8.25 -6.01 12.56
CA LEU A 147 -8.66 -6.15 11.16
C LEU A 147 -9.72 -7.23 10.93
N THR A 148 -10.15 -7.98 11.96
CA THR A 148 -11.09 -9.10 11.83
C THR A 148 -12.39 -8.66 11.22
N GLY A 149 -12.99 -7.57 11.72
CA GLY A 149 -14.23 -7.04 11.14
C GLY A 149 -14.06 -6.64 9.67
N VAL A 150 -12.93 -6.01 9.33
CA VAL A 150 -12.61 -5.60 7.96
C VAL A 150 -12.45 -6.82 7.04
N LEU A 151 -11.73 -7.85 7.48
CA LEU A 151 -11.51 -9.07 6.70
C LEU A 151 -12.80 -9.88 6.52
N GLN A 152 -13.65 -9.93 7.54
CA GLN A 152 -14.98 -10.55 7.46
C GLN A 152 -15.89 -9.82 6.47
N ASP A 153 -15.84 -8.49 6.43
CA ASP A 153 -16.55 -7.66 5.45
C ASP A 153 -16.02 -7.84 4.03
N LEU A 154 -14.74 -8.17 3.87
CA LEU A 154 -14.12 -8.53 2.60
C LEU A 154 -14.42 -9.98 2.18
N GLY A 155 -15.06 -10.78 3.04
CA GLY A 155 -15.55 -12.12 2.71
C GLY A 155 -14.82 -13.26 3.39
N LEU A 156 -13.83 -13.00 4.24
CA LEU A 156 -13.13 -14.03 5.03
C LEU A 156 -13.90 -14.33 6.31
N LYS A 157 -14.82 -15.29 6.29
CA LYS A 157 -15.76 -15.55 7.38
C LYS A 157 -15.52 -16.89 8.05
N ASP A 158 -15.41 -17.96 7.28
CA ASP A 158 -15.26 -19.32 7.80
C ASP A 158 -13.95 -19.48 8.58
N ALA A 159 -12.90 -18.76 8.20
CA ALA A 159 -11.64 -18.72 8.94
C ALA A 159 -11.78 -18.28 10.41
N PHE A 160 -12.80 -17.48 10.74
CA PHE A 160 -13.07 -16.97 12.09
C PHE A 160 -14.18 -17.75 12.82
N ASP A 161 -14.75 -18.79 12.19
CA ASP A 161 -15.83 -19.59 12.77
C ASP A 161 -15.25 -20.95 13.23
N PRO A 162 -15.14 -21.23 14.55
CA PRO A 162 -14.60 -22.49 15.06
C PRO A 162 -15.35 -23.75 14.59
N GLY A 163 -16.58 -23.62 14.12
CA GLY A 163 -17.38 -24.71 13.58
C GLY A 163 -17.20 -24.95 12.08
N LYS A 164 -16.52 -24.04 11.36
CA LYS A 164 -16.35 -24.10 9.90
C LYS A 164 -14.90 -23.97 9.44
N ALA A 165 -14.06 -23.29 10.23
CA ALA A 165 -12.66 -23.09 9.94
C ALA A 165 -11.97 -24.44 9.73
N ASP A 166 -11.27 -24.56 8.61
CA ASP A 166 -10.47 -25.73 8.28
C ASP A 166 -9.02 -25.31 8.09
N PHE A 167 -8.25 -25.41 9.16
CA PHE A 167 -6.79 -25.20 9.17
C PHE A 167 -6.03 -26.52 9.41
N THR A 168 -6.56 -27.64 8.90
CA THR A 168 -5.99 -28.97 9.17
C THR A 168 -4.57 -29.18 8.61
N ASP A 169 -4.13 -28.39 7.63
CA ASP A 169 -2.74 -28.40 7.14
C ASP A 169 -1.76 -27.69 8.11
N MET A 170 -2.23 -26.90 9.09
CA MET A 170 -1.36 -26.20 10.04
C MET A 170 -0.86 -27.08 11.19
N ALA A 171 -1.70 -28.01 11.66
CA ALA A 171 -1.38 -28.84 12.82
C ALA A 171 -2.07 -30.20 12.72
N GLU A 172 -1.29 -31.24 12.42
CA GLU A 172 -1.76 -32.62 12.42
C GLU A 172 -2.09 -33.11 13.84
N GLY A 173 -3.14 -33.93 13.98
CA GLY A 173 -3.45 -34.63 15.22
C GLY A 173 -4.00 -33.76 16.36
N THR A 174 -4.46 -32.54 16.07
CA THR A 174 -5.09 -31.68 17.06
C THR A 174 -6.52 -32.15 17.36
N PHE A 175 -6.84 -32.30 18.65
CA PHE A 175 -8.19 -32.69 19.10
C PHE A 175 -9.21 -31.54 19.05
N ARG A 176 -8.79 -30.33 18.68
CA ARG A 176 -9.64 -29.14 18.61
C ARG A 176 -9.55 -28.51 17.23
N PRO A 177 -10.68 -28.12 16.63
CA PRO A 177 -10.70 -27.27 15.45
C PRO A 177 -9.91 -25.98 15.73
N LEU A 178 -9.04 -25.60 14.79
CA LEU A 178 -8.35 -24.32 14.80
C LEU A 178 -9.17 -23.29 14.03
N ALA A 179 -9.22 -22.06 14.53
CA ALA A 179 -9.83 -20.92 13.87
C ALA A 179 -9.02 -19.66 14.21
N LEU A 180 -9.12 -18.64 13.35
CA LEU A 180 -8.62 -17.31 13.67
C LEU A 180 -9.53 -16.68 14.73
N GLU A 181 -8.90 -16.10 15.73
CA GLU A 181 -9.60 -15.34 16.77
C GLU A 181 -9.57 -13.85 16.43
N GLU A 182 -8.38 -13.29 16.25
CA GLU A 182 -8.17 -11.88 15.95
C GLU A 182 -7.01 -11.68 14.96
N VAL A 183 -7.07 -10.60 14.19
CA VAL A 183 -5.97 -10.15 13.32
C VAL A 183 -5.58 -8.74 13.73
N LEU A 184 -4.44 -8.63 14.39
CA LEU A 184 -3.89 -7.36 14.85
C LEU A 184 -2.80 -6.87 13.89
N HIS A 185 -2.94 -5.64 13.40
CA HIS A 185 -1.95 -5.00 12.55
C HIS A 185 -1.39 -3.74 13.22
N LYS A 186 -0.07 -3.61 13.21
CA LYS A 186 0.65 -2.44 13.68
C LYS A 186 1.56 -1.94 12.57
N ALA A 187 1.47 -0.64 12.29
CA ALA A 187 2.39 0.03 11.38
C ALA A 187 2.93 1.31 12.04
N VAL A 188 4.21 1.56 11.80
CA VAL A 188 4.87 2.81 12.19
C VAL A 188 5.54 3.37 10.94
N ILE A 189 5.25 4.63 10.63
CA ILE A 189 5.98 5.38 9.62
C ILE A 189 6.50 6.67 10.25
N GLU A 190 7.74 7.02 9.90
CA GLU A 190 8.37 8.26 10.33
C GLU A 190 8.92 8.94 9.08
N VAL A 191 8.41 10.14 8.81
CA VAL A 191 8.89 11.02 7.73
C VAL A 191 9.72 12.10 8.38
N ASN A 192 11.01 12.10 8.07
CA ASN A 192 11.99 13.09 8.51
C ASN A 192 12.83 13.57 7.32
N GLU A 193 13.69 14.57 7.55
CA GLU A 193 14.57 15.12 6.52
C GLU A 193 15.60 14.08 6.05
N GLU A 194 16.20 13.30 6.95
CA GLU A 194 17.25 12.31 6.64
C GLU A 194 16.74 11.14 5.76
N GLY A 195 15.49 10.72 5.94
CA GLY A 195 14.83 9.66 5.16
C GLY A 195 14.21 10.16 3.85
N THR A 196 14.16 11.47 3.65
CA THR A 196 13.71 12.15 2.41
C THR A 196 14.87 12.88 1.73
N GLU A 197 16.12 12.61 2.15
CA GLU A 197 17.27 13.48 1.83
C GLU A 197 18.03 13.10 0.55
N ALA A 198 17.80 11.93 -0.04
CA ALA A 198 18.70 11.43 -1.09
C ALA A 198 18.18 11.60 -2.55
N ALA A 199 17.19 12.46 -2.77
CA ALA A 199 16.81 12.91 -4.12
C ALA A 199 17.26 14.34 -4.48
N ALA A 200 17.68 15.15 -3.50
CA ALA A 200 17.96 16.58 -3.69
C ALA A 200 19.41 16.92 -4.11
N VAL A 201 20.18 15.98 -4.66
CA VAL A 201 21.57 16.25 -5.10
C VAL A 201 21.66 16.70 -6.58
N THR A 202 20.55 16.83 -7.30
CA THR A 202 20.57 17.18 -8.74
C THR A 202 20.11 18.62 -9.02
N ALA A 203 20.72 19.61 -8.38
CA ALA A 203 20.42 21.04 -8.63
C ALA A 203 21.66 21.86 -9.02
N ALA A 204 22.56 21.27 -9.82
CA ALA A 204 23.58 22.02 -10.55
C ALA A 204 23.50 21.72 -12.05
N LEU A 205 22.31 21.87 -12.64
CA LEU A 205 22.16 21.91 -14.09
C LEU A 205 22.32 23.36 -14.56
N MET A 206 23.52 23.69 -15.04
CA MET A 206 23.74 24.86 -15.89
C MET A 206 23.01 24.63 -17.22
N PHE A 207 21.93 25.37 -17.49
CA PHE A 207 21.39 25.50 -18.84
C PHE A 207 21.67 26.90 -19.39
N GLY A 208 22.44 26.93 -20.48
CA GLY A 208 22.60 28.09 -21.34
C GLY A 208 21.44 28.24 -22.31
N CYS A 209 20.97 29.49 -22.42
CA CYS A 209 20.24 30.16 -23.50
C CYS A 209 18.93 29.58 -24.09
N ALA A 210 17.92 30.48 -24.05
CA ALA A 210 16.79 30.68 -24.96
C ALA A 210 15.64 29.65 -24.99
N SER A 211 14.69 29.81 -24.05
CA SER A 211 13.28 29.45 -24.22
C SER A 211 12.42 30.62 -23.70
N ASP A 212 11.52 31.16 -24.54
CA ASP A 212 10.61 32.28 -24.22
C ASP A 212 9.43 31.91 -23.31
N TYR A 213 9.44 30.70 -22.75
CA TYR A 213 8.46 30.27 -21.74
C TYR A 213 9.20 30.01 -20.42
N PRO A 214 8.88 30.72 -19.32
CA PRO A 214 9.43 30.36 -18.03
C PRO A 214 9.00 28.91 -17.73
N PRO A 215 9.92 28.05 -17.25
CA PRO A 215 9.55 26.70 -16.88
C PRO A 215 8.40 26.76 -15.88
N GLN A 216 7.34 26.00 -16.12
CA GLN A 216 6.21 25.92 -15.20
C GLN A 216 6.72 25.34 -13.88
N CYS A 217 6.82 26.20 -12.88
CA CYS A 217 7.21 25.84 -11.54
C CYS A 217 5.95 25.50 -10.75
N VAL A 218 5.91 24.35 -10.11
CA VAL A 218 4.75 23.89 -9.33
C VAL A 218 5.12 23.89 -7.85
N ASP A 219 4.33 24.56 -7.02
CA ASP A 219 4.49 24.48 -5.57
C ASP A 219 3.87 23.18 -5.04
N PHE A 220 4.58 22.50 -4.16
CA PHE A 220 4.12 21.30 -3.46
C PHE A 220 4.07 21.60 -1.96
N VAL A 221 2.88 21.86 -1.44
CA VAL A 221 2.66 22.25 -0.04
C VAL A 221 1.58 21.37 0.58
N ALA A 222 2.00 20.50 1.49
CA ALA A 222 1.15 19.55 2.21
C ALA A 222 0.67 20.13 3.56
N ASP A 223 -0.07 21.25 3.52
CA ASP A 223 -0.57 21.98 4.69
C ASP A 223 -2.05 21.70 5.04
N HIS A 224 -2.63 20.68 4.42
CA HIS A 224 -4.03 20.25 4.59
C HIS A 224 -4.10 18.71 4.48
N PRO A 225 -5.26 18.06 4.77
CA PRO A 225 -5.35 16.60 4.77
C PRO A 225 -4.86 15.96 3.45
N PHE A 226 -4.09 14.88 3.55
CA PHE A 226 -3.52 14.19 2.39
C PHE A 226 -3.44 12.67 2.59
N ALA A 227 -3.44 11.94 1.47
CA ALA A 227 -3.11 10.52 1.44
C ALA A 227 -1.65 10.34 0.98
N PHE A 228 -0.98 9.31 1.48
CA PHE A 228 0.34 8.91 1.02
C PHE A 228 0.42 7.40 0.76
N PHE A 229 1.25 7.03 -0.20
CA PHE A 229 1.52 5.66 -0.62
C PHE A 229 3.02 5.48 -0.78
N VAL A 230 3.61 4.53 -0.07
CA VAL A 230 4.99 4.08 -0.33
C VAL A 230 4.90 2.90 -1.26
N MET A 231 5.47 3.04 -2.46
CA MET A 231 5.37 2.03 -3.51
C MET A 231 6.75 1.57 -3.93
N GLU A 232 6.87 0.30 -4.26
CA GLU A 232 8.04 -0.22 -4.96
C GLU A 232 7.88 0.04 -6.45
N GLU A 233 8.89 0.68 -7.05
CA GLU A 233 8.77 1.29 -8.38
C GLU A 233 8.66 0.25 -9.51
N ALA A 234 9.35 -0.89 -9.39
CA ALA A 234 9.42 -1.88 -10.46
C ALA A 234 8.12 -2.68 -10.61
N SER A 235 7.54 -3.13 -9.50
CA SER A 235 6.30 -3.90 -9.43
C SER A 235 5.06 -3.01 -9.30
N GLY A 236 5.19 -1.81 -8.72
CA GLY A 236 4.05 -0.97 -8.32
C GLY A 236 3.36 -1.45 -7.04
N ALA A 237 4.00 -2.34 -6.26
CA ALA A 237 3.46 -2.84 -5.01
C ALA A 237 3.34 -1.74 -3.95
N ILE A 238 2.17 -1.64 -3.31
CA ILE A 238 1.93 -0.69 -2.22
C ILE A 238 2.47 -1.30 -0.91
N MET A 239 3.57 -0.76 -0.43
CA MET A 239 4.24 -1.19 0.81
C MET A 239 3.58 -0.61 2.05
N PHE A 240 3.24 0.68 1.97
CA PHE A 240 2.51 1.41 3.00
C PHE A 240 1.47 2.32 2.35
N ALA A 241 0.35 2.47 3.03
CA ALA A 241 -0.66 3.48 2.70
C ALA A 241 -1.10 4.16 3.99
N GLY A 242 -1.44 5.45 3.89
CA GLY A 242 -1.90 6.18 5.06
C GLY A 242 -2.50 7.54 4.73
N HIS A 243 -3.25 8.05 5.68
CA HIS A 243 -3.97 9.32 5.59
C HIS A 243 -3.53 10.21 6.75
N VAL A 244 -3.17 11.45 6.45
CA VAL A 244 -2.90 12.50 7.43
C VAL A 244 -4.06 13.47 7.38
N LEU A 245 -4.86 13.53 8.45
CA LEU A 245 -5.99 14.44 8.60
C LEU A 245 -5.57 15.76 9.25
N ASP A 246 -4.56 15.72 10.12
CA ASP A 246 -3.95 16.91 10.69
C ASP A 246 -2.44 16.88 10.45
N PRO A 247 -1.93 17.68 9.49
CA PRO A 247 -0.51 17.79 9.18
C PRO A 247 0.28 18.68 10.16
N SER A 248 -0.38 19.27 11.16
CA SER A 248 0.24 20.17 12.14
C SER A 248 0.61 19.51 13.48
N SER A 249 0.23 18.24 13.66
CA SER A 249 0.41 17.46 14.89
C SER A 249 1.79 16.81 15.02
#